data_AF-A0A957EDW0-F1
#
_entry.id   AF-A0A957EDW0-F1
#
_cell.length_a   1.000
_cell.length_b   1.000
_cell.length_c   1.000
_cell.angle_alpha   90.00
_cell.angle_beta   90.00
_cell.angle_gamma   90.00
#
_symmetry.space_group_name_H-M   'P 1'
#
loop_
_entity.id
_entity.type
_entity.pdbx_description
1 polymer ?
#
loop_
_entity_poly.entity_id
_entity_poly.type
_entity_poly.pdbx_seq_one_letter_code
_entity_poly.pdbx_strand_id
1 'polypeptide(L)'
;MYKDTAVHQRATKTHPKQTVSSGLLLINEQDEILYANRQARHFLGLFSEEDLPRKLKFMTLVQSAYRCYPADAWMNWPTRPSSTITRRLIYTPLHSSTYLQLKVEILEQIILDGAPVWAVAMIEEAQAETAVFSPTVC
;
A
#
# COMPACT_ATOMS: atom_id res chain seq x y z
N MET A 1 51.62 23.77 -22.11
CA MET A 1 51.76 23.48 -20.66
C MET A 1 50.35 23.46 -20.08
N TYR A 2 49.83 22.27 -19.77
CA TYR A 2 48.48 22.05 -19.24
C TYR A 2 48.41 22.48 -17.77
N LYS A 3 47.36 23.21 -17.37
CA LYS A 3 46.88 23.24 -15.98
C LYS A 3 45.36 23.38 -15.88
N ASP A 4 44.81 22.37 -15.20
CA ASP A 4 43.69 22.39 -14.25
C ASP A 4 42.29 22.82 -14.72
N THR A 5 41.52 21.84 -15.19
CA THR A 5 40.06 21.87 -15.10
C THR A 5 39.65 21.08 -13.86
N ALA A 6 39.41 21.79 -12.75
CA ALA A 6 38.81 21.21 -11.56
C ALA A 6 37.34 20.87 -11.84
N VAL A 7 37.06 19.59 -12.08
CA VAL A 7 35.70 19.05 -12.12
C VAL A 7 35.18 19.03 -10.69
N HIS A 8 34.35 20.00 -10.32
CA HIS A 8 33.53 19.94 -9.12
C HIS A 8 32.52 18.80 -9.26
N GLN A 9 32.88 17.62 -8.75
CA GLN A 9 31.93 16.57 -8.43
C GLN A 9 31.03 17.08 -7.30
N ARG A 10 29.87 17.62 -7.67
CA ARG A 10 28.77 17.83 -6.72
C ARG A 10 28.30 16.45 -6.28
N ALA A 11 28.72 16.04 -5.09
CA ALA A 11 28.12 14.92 -4.38
C ALA A 11 26.60 15.17 -4.32
N THR A 12 25.84 14.34 -5.03
CA THR A 12 24.40 14.29 -4.89
C THR A 12 24.11 13.81 -3.48
N LYS A 13 23.63 14.72 -2.63
CA LYS A 13 23.08 14.38 -1.32
C LYS A 13 21.87 13.48 -1.56
N THR A 14 22.08 12.17 -1.48
CA THR A 14 20.98 11.20 -1.39
C THR A 14 20.37 11.36 0.00
N HIS A 15 19.26 12.09 0.06
CA HIS A 15 18.38 12.02 1.23
C HIS A 15 18.01 10.54 1.46
N PRO A 16 18.01 10.04 2.71
CA PRO A 16 17.54 8.70 2.99
C PRO A 16 16.09 8.61 2.51
N LYS A 17 15.88 7.81 1.46
CA LYS A 17 14.55 7.46 0.97
C LYS A 17 13.89 6.70 2.12
N GLN A 18 12.96 7.33 2.85
CA GLN A 18 12.14 6.62 3.82
C GLN A 18 11.56 5.39 3.12
N THR A 19 11.95 4.20 3.57
CA THR A 19 11.38 2.94 3.09
C THR A 19 10.00 2.83 3.68
N VAL A 20 8.99 3.29 2.94
CA VAL A 20 7.59 2.99 3.22
C VAL A 20 7.39 1.48 3.13
N SER A 21 6.78 0.90 4.17
CA SER A 21 6.49 -0.53 4.20
C SER A 21 5.44 -0.87 3.14
N SER A 22 5.68 -1.93 2.35
CA SER A 22 4.73 -2.38 1.34
C SER A 22 4.54 -3.90 1.31
N GLY A 23 3.28 -4.31 1.22
CA GLY A 23 2.84 -5.67 1.00
C GLY A 23 2.49 -5.89 -0.47
N LEU A 24 2.75 -7.09 -0.96
CA LEU A 24 2.34 -7.55 -2.28
C LEU A 24 1.45 -8.78 -2.15
N LEU A 25 0.33 -8.78 -2.85
CA LEU A 25 -0.54 -9.95 -2.98
C LEU A 25 -0.99 -10.16 -4.43
N LEU A 26 -1.37 -11.40 -4.72
CA LEU A 26 -2.03 -11.80 -5.96
C LEU A 26 -3.46 -12.24 -5.64
N ILE A 27 -4.42 -11.71 -6.40
CA ILE A 27 -5.84 -12.09 -6.28
C ILE A 27 -6.38 -12.55 -7.61
N ASN A 28 -7.31 -13.51 -7.60
CA ASN A 28 -8.03 -13.94 -8.79
C ASN A 28 -9.34 -13.15 -8.99
N GLU A 29 -10.09 -13.51 -10.02
CA GLU A 29 -11.36 -12.83 -10.40
C GLU A 29 -12.48 -13.07 -9.39
N GLN A 30 -12.37 -14.12 -8.57
CA GLN A 30 -13.28 -14.41 -7.48
C GLN A 30 -12.92 -13.70 -6.17
N ASP A 31 -11.96 -12.76 -6.22
CA ASP A 31 -11.41 -12.03 -5.08
C ASP A 31 -10.63 -12.91 -4.08
N GLU A 32 -10.23 -14.11 -4.49
CA GLU A 32 -9.46 -15.03 -3.66
C GLU A 32 -7.97 -14.68 -3.70
N ILE A 33 -7.34 -14.66 -2.53
CA ILE A 33 -5.91 -14.44 -2.37
C ILE A 33 -5.17 -15.72 -2.76
N LEU A 34 -4.45 -15.67 -3.87
CA LEU A 34 -3.59 -16.76 -4.35
C LEU A 34 -2.21 -16.72 -3.69
N TYR A 35 -1.73 -15.51 -3.41
CA TYR A 35 -0.42 -15.28 -2.80
C TYR A 35 -0.45 -14.00 -1.99
N ALA A 36 0.27 -13.97 -0.87
CA ALA A 36 0.56 -12.76 -0.12
C ALA A 36 1.95 -12.89 0.50
N ASN A 37 2.80 -11.89 0.28
CA ASN A 37 4.08 -11.81 0.96
C ASN A 37 3.91 -11.52 2.46
N ARG A 38 4.98 -11.65 3.24
CA ARG A 38 4.96 -11.48 4.70
C ARG A 38 4.34 -10.14 5.14
N GLN A 39 4.63 -9.05 4.43
CA GLN A 39 4.11 -7.74 4.79
C GLN A 39 2.61 -7.58 4.46
N ALA A 40 2.15 -8.11 3.31
CA ALA A 40 0.73 -8.14 3.00
C ALA A 40 -0.04 -9.02 4.01
N ARG A 41 0.52 -10.18 4.36
CA ARG A 41 -0.03 -11.05 5.42
C ARG A 41 -0.16 -10.32 6.75
N HIS A 42 0.87 -9.58 7.16
CA HIS A 42 0.83 -8.76 8.36
C HIS A 42 -0.31 -7.72 8.33
N PHE A 43 -0.46 -6.98 7.23
CA PHE A 43 -1.57 -6.04 7.06
C PHE A 43 -2.95 -6.73 7.03
N LEU A 44 -3.03 -7.97 6.57
CA LEU A 44 -4.29 -8.72 6.50
C LEU A 44 -4.60 -9.51 7.79
N GLY A 45 -3.75 -9.42 8.82
CA GLY A 45 -3.91 -10.20 10.06
C GLY A 45 -3.67 -11.70 9.89
N LEU A 46 -2.97 -12.10 8.82
CA LEU A 46 -2.64 -13.48 8.49
C LEU A 46 -1.29 -13.85 9.09
N PHE A 47 -1.27 -14.12 10.40
CA PHE A 47 -0.02 -14.31 11.15
C PHE A 47 0.63 -15.70 10.98
N SER A 48 -0.04 -16.64 10.32
CA SER A 48 0.55 -17.95 10.01
C SER A 48 1.47 -17.85 8.79
N GLU A 49 2.65 -18.48 8.87
CA GLU A 49 3.56 -18.69 7.74
C GLU A 49 3.16 -19.93 6.91
N GLU A 50 2.12 -20.66 7.31
CA GLU A 50 1.57 -21.79 6.55
C GLU A 50 0.89 -21.34 5.24
N ASP A 51 0.39 -22.30 4.47
CA ASP A 51 -0.40 -22.03 3.27
C ASP A 51 -1.62 -21.17 3.60
N LEU A 52 -1.98 -20.28 2.66
CA LEU A 52 -3.18 -19.47 2.79
C LEU A 52 -4.42 -20.39 2.88
N PRO A 53 -5.39 -20.08 3.75
CA PRO A 53 -6.67 -20.75 3.75
C PRO A 53 -7.27 -20.76 2.34
N ARG A 54 -7.77 -21.92 1.91
CA ARG A 54 -8.39 -22.05 0.59
C ARG A 54 -9.57 -21.09 0.47
N LYS A 55 -9.71 -20.45 -0.69
CA LYS A 55 -10.81 -19.53 -1.00
C LYS A 55 -10.89 -18.31 -0.07
N LEU A 56 -9.78 -17.93 0.54
CA LEU A 56 -9.69 -16.73 1.38
C LEU A 56 -9.89 -15.48 0.53
N LYS A 57 -10.95 -14.72 0.80
CA LYS A 57 -11.31 -13.54 0.02
C LYS A 57 -10.71 -12.27 0.59
N PHE A 58 -10.10 -11.47 -0.28
CA PHE A 58 -9.46 -10.23 0.10
C PHE A 58 -10.47 -9.22 0.66
N MET A 59 -11.58 -8.98 -0.05
CA MET A 59 -12.59 -8.00 0.37
C MET A 59 -13.23 -8.38 1.70
N THR A 60 -13.47 -9.66 1.94
CA THR A 60 -13.99 -10.14 3.23
C THR A 60 -13.04 -9.83 4.38
N LEU A 61 -11.74 -10.07 4.20
CA LEU A 61 -10.74 -9.75 5.22
C LEU A 61 -10.65 -8.25 5.47
N VAL A 62 -10.48 -7.45 4.42
CA VAL A 62 -10.28 -6.01 4.60
C VAL A 62 -11.51 -5.34 5.17
N GLN A 63 -12.72 -5.74 4.78
CA GLN A 63 -13.96 -5.16 5.34
C GLN A 63 -14.20 -5.54 6.81
N SER A 64 -13.58 -6.63 7.30
CA SER A 64 -13.71 -7.04 8.70
C SER A 64 -12.86 -6.18 9.66
N ALA A 65 -11.77 -5.60 9.16
CA ALA A 65 -10.78 -4.89 9.96
C ALA A 65 -10.64 -3.41 9.57
N TYR A 66 -10.84 -3.07 8.31
CA TYR A 66 -10.59 -1.75 7.74
C TYR A 66 -11.87 -1.11 7.22
N ARG A 67 -11.87 0.22 7.23
CA ARG A 67 -12.80 1.02 6.43
C ARG A 67 -12.21 1.24 5.04
N CYS A 68 -12.92 0.77 4.02
CA CYS A 68 -12.60 1.03 2.61
C CYS A 68 -12.99 2.46 2.22
N TYR A 69 -12.03 3.28 1.80
CA TYR A 69 -12.25 4.68 1.40
C TYR A 69 -11.51 5.03 0.10
N PRO A 70 -12.02 5.97 -0.71
CA PRO A 70 -13.43 6.36 -0.77
C PRO A 70 -14.26 5.21 -1.37
N ALA A 71 -15.52 5.07 -0.94
CA ALA A 71 -16.32 3.87 -1.22
C ALA A 71 -16.52 3.59 -2.73
N ASP A 72 -16.63 4.65 -3.52
CA ASP A 72 -16.74 4.61 -4.99
C ASP A 72 -15.52 3.96 -5.67
N ALA A 73 -14.31 4.17 -5.15
CA ALA A 73 -13.10 3.53 -5.66
C ALA A 73 -13.15 2.00 -5.55
N TRP A 74 -13.90 1.47 -4.59
CA TRP A 74 -14.01 0.04 -4.30
C TRP A 74 -15.15 -0.67 -5.04
N MET A 75 -16.06 0.07 -5.67
CA MET A 75 -17.23 -0.50 -6.37
C MET A 75 -16.87 -1.46 -7.50
N ASN A 76 -15.78 -1.19 -8.21
CA ASN A 76 -15.32 -1.99 -9.35
C ASN A 76 -14.08 -2.82 -9.01
N TRP A 77 -13.86 -3.14 -7.73
CA TRP A 77 -12.75 -3.99 -7.31
C TRP A 77 -12.83 -5.37 -7.98
N PRO A 78 -11.70 -5.97 -8.42
CA PRO A 78 -10.32 -5.49 -8.37
C PRO A 78 -9.86 -4.67 -9.58
N THR A 79 -10.73 -4.40 -10.56
CA THR A 79 -10.39 -3.62 -11.75
C THR A 79 -9.81 -2.25 -11.38
N ARG A 80 -8.82 -1.76 -12.13
CA ARG A 80 -8.26 -0.42 -11.92
C ARG A 80 -9.38 0.63 -12.09
N PRO A 81 -9.57 1.57 -11.14
CA PRO A 81 -10.58 2.60 -11.30
C PRO A 81 -10.26 3.47 -12.52
N SER A 82 -11.29 3.91 -13.24
CA SER A 82 -11.16 4.78 -14.42
C SER A 82 -10.73 6.20 -14.06
N SER A 83 -10.86 6.58 -12.80
CA SER A 83 -10.49 7.88 -12.24
C SER A 83 -9.15 7.82 -11.51
N THR A 84 -8.57 8.98 -11.22
CA THR A 84 -7.37 9.14 -10.38
C THR A 84 -7.63 8.87 -8.89
N ILE A 85 -8.74 8.20 -8.56
CA ILE A 85 -9.17 7.97 -7.19
C ILE A 85 -8.39 6.79 -6.60
N THR A 86 -7.61 7.09 -5.56
CA THR A 86 -6.79 6.12 -4.85
C THR A 86 -7.60 5.36 -3.81
N ARG A 87 -7.58 4.02 -3.88
CA ARG A 87 -8.13 3.14 -2.86
C ARG A 87 -7.29 3.20 -1.59
N ARG A 88 -7.96 3.33 -0.45
CA ARG A 88 -7.35 3.35 0.88
C ARG A 88 -8.09 2.45 1.84
N LEU A 89 -7.33 1.76 2.68
CA LEU A 89 -7.81 1.03 3.84
C LEU A 89 -7.44 1.82 5.08
N ILE A 90 -8.43 2.18 5.89
CA ILE A 90 -8.24 2.97 7.11
C ILE A 90 -8.56 2.07 8.30
N TYR A 91 -7.57 1.86 9.17
CA TYR A 91 -7.73 1.15 10.43
C TYR A 91 -7.61 2.13 11.60
N THR A 92 -8.62 2.15 12.45
CA THR A 92 -8.68 3.00 13.65
C THR A 92 -8.87 2.09 14.88
N PRO A 93 -7.85 1.93 15.72
CA PRO A 93 -7.97 1.18 16.96
C PRO A 93 -8.93 1.85 17.95
N LEU A 94 -9.68 1.07 18.74
CA LEU A 94 -10.67 1.58 19.70
C LEU A 94 -10.09 2.50 20.80
N HIS A 95 -8.80 2.35 21.11
CA HIS A 95 -8.16 3.02 22.25
C HIS A 95 -6.86 3.74 21.86
N SER A 96 -6.72 4.13 20.58
CA SER A 96 -5.56 4.89 20.09
C SER A 96 -6.00 6.15 19.36
N SER A 97 -5.23 7.22 19.50
CA SER A 97 -5.32 8.41 18.66
C SER A 97 -4.61 8.24 17.31
N THR A 98 -3.86 7.15 17.14
CA THR A 98 -3.19 6.81 15.88
C THR A 98 -4.11 5.98 14.98
N TYR A 99 -3.94 6.11 13.67
CA TYR A 99 -4.63 5.30 12.67
C TYR A 99 -3.62 4.80 11.66
N LEU A 100 -3.86 3.61 11.11
CA LEU A 100 -3.08 3.06 10.01
C LEU A 100 -3.84 3.34 8.70
N GLN A 101 -3.12 3.85 7.71
CA GLN A 101 -3.66 4.05 6.37
C GLN A 101 -2.80 3.30 5.36
N LEU A 102 -3.45 2.45 4.57
CA LEU A 102 -2.80 1.71 3.50
C LEU A 102 -3.37 2.19 2.16
N LYS A 103 -2.51 2.67 1.28
CA LYS A 103 -2.82 2.85 -0.13
C LYS A 103 -2.87 1.48 -0.80
N VAL A 104 -3.94 1.21 -1.54
CA VAL A 104 -4.10 -0.05 -2.30
C VAL A 104 -4.04 0.26 -3.79
N GLU A 105 -3.12 -0.39 -4.49
CA GLU A 105 -2.82 -0.12 -5.88
C GLU A 105 -2.75 -1.41 -6.70
N ILE A 106 -3.48 -1.45 -7.80
CA ILE A 106 -3.37 -2.53 -8.79
C ILE A 106 -2.17 -2.20 -9.66
N LEU A 107 -1.09 -2.96 -9.51
CA LEU A 107 0.15 -2.76 -10.26
C LEU A 107 -0.05 -3.20 -11.71
N GLU A 108 -0.53 -4.43 -11.88
CA GLU A 108 -0.74 -5.06 -13.19
C GLU A 108 -1.78 -6.18 -13.09
N GLN A 109 -2.29 -6.57 -14.26
CA GLN A 109 -3.12 -7.75 -14.45
C GLN A 109 -2.35 -8.73 -15.34
N ILE A 110 -2.17 -9.95 -14.84
CA ILE A 110 -1.47 -11.04 -15.51
C ILE A 110 -2.43 -12.19 -15.77
N ILE A 111 -2.08 -13.09 -16.69
CA ILE A 111 -2.82 -14.33 -16.94
C ILE A 111 -2.03 -15.49 -16.35
N LEU A 112 -2.63 -16.24 -15.43
CA LEU A 112 -2.08 -17.46 -14.84
C LEU A 112 -3.08 -18.60 -15.09
N ASP A 113 -2.60 -19.69 -15.70
CA ASP A 113 -3.42 -20.87 -16.05
C ASP A 113 -4.70 -20.54 -16.84
N GLY A 114 -4.63 -19.51 -17.69
CA GLY A 114 -5.77 -19.05 -18.50
C GLY A 114 -6.77 -18.16 -17.77
N ALA A 115 -6.56 -17.88 -16.47
CA ALA A 115 -7.39 -16.99 -15.68
C ALA A 115 -6.69 -15.66 -15.37
N PRO A 116 -7.43 -14.54 -15.26
CA PRO A 116 -6.86 -13.26 -14.88
C PRO A 116 -6.51 -13.23 -13.39
N VAL A 117 -5.34 -12.68 -13.07
CA VAL A 117 -4.84 -12.45 -11.71
C VAL A 117 -4.33 -11.02 -11.61
N TRP A 118 -4.65 -10.34 -10.51
CA TRP A 118 -4.23 -8.98 -10.25
C TRP A 118 -3.10 -8.95 -9.23
N ALA A 119 -2.00 -8.29 -9.57
CA ALA A 119 -0.96 -7.95 -8.63
C ALA A 119 -1.33 -6.66 -7.89
N VAL A 120 -1.43 -6.75 -6.58
CA VAL A 120 -1.89 -5.65 -5.72
C VAL A 120 -0.81 -5.28 -4.73
N ALA A 121 -0.47 -4.01 -4.68
CA ALA A 121 0.36 -3.44 -3.62
C ALA A 121 -0.51 -2.84 -2.51
N MET A 122 -0.15 -3.12 -1.26
CA MET A 122 -0.64 -2.45 -0.06
C MET A 122 0.51 -1.64 0.52
N ILE A 123 0.44 -0.31 0.45
CA ILE A 123 1.55 0.58 0.80
C ILE A 123 1.13 1.39 2.01
N GLU A 124 1.89 1.31 3.10
CA GLU A 124 1.68 2.13 4.27
C GLU A 124 1.96 3.61 3.93
N GLU A 125 0.97 4.47 4.18
CA GLU A 125 1.13 5.91 4.03
C GLU A 125 1.52 6.49 5.39
N ALA A 126 2.75 7.04 5.47
CA ALA A 126 3.21 7.72 6.67
C ALA A 126 2.27 8.88 6.99
N GLN A 127 1.87 9.00 8.26
CA GLN A 127 1.14 10.16 8.73
C GLN A 127 2.06 11.39 8.57
N ALA A 128 1.71 12.29 7.66
CA ALA A 128 2.29 13.62 7.70
C ALA A 128 1.80 14.24 9.02
N GLU A 129 2.71 14.42 9.98
CA GLU A 129 2.49 15.34 11.09
C GLU A 129 2.13 16.69 10.45
N THR A 130 0.85 17.01 10.40
CA THR A 130 0.42 18.39 10.20
C THR A 130 0.92 19.13 11.42
N ALA A 131 2.10 19.75 11.29
CA ALA A 131 2.58 20.75 12.22
C ALA A 131 1.44 21.75 12.40
N VAL A 132 0.75 21.65 13.53
CA VAL A 132 -0.21 22.64 13.95
C VAL A 132 0.60 23.92 14.09
N PHE A 133 0.39 24.83 13.15
CA PHE A 133 0.87 26.20 13.21
C PHE A 133 0.66 26.69 14.64
N SER A 134 1.75 26.85 15.39
CA SER A 134 1.70 27.65 16.62
C SER A 134 1.69 29.09 16.14
N PRO A 135 0.61 29.87 16.29
CA PRO A 135 0.74 31.29 16.18
C PRO A 135 1.60 31.72 17.37
N THR A 136 2.85 32.09 17.11
CA THR A 136 3.63 32.86 18.07
C THR A 136 2.90 34.19 18.24
N VAL A 137 2.04 34.27 19.24
CA VAL A 137 1.59 35.54 19.78
C VAL A 137 2.52 35.86 20.94
N CYS A 138 3.41 36.82 20.72
CA CYS A 138 3.91 37.82 21.66
C CYS A 138 4.71 38.86 20.87
#